data_AF-A0A9D3UJF3-F1
#
_entry.id   AF-A0A9D3UJF3-F1
#
_cell.length_a   1.000
_cell.length_b   1.000
_cell.length_c   1.000
_cell.angle_alpha   90.00
_cell.angle_beta   90.00
_cell.angle_gamma   90.00
#
_symmetry.space_group_name_H-M   'P 1'
#
loop_
_entity.id
_entity.type
_entity.pdbx_description
1 polymer ?
#
loop_
_entity_poly.entity_id
_entity_poly.type
_entity_poly.pdbx_seq_one_letter_code
_entity_poly.pdbx_strand_id
1 'polypeptide(L)'
;MTAFKIFSSIDFYVDQMISSLMGPSATAHRPYPTNWVPGIVEKAHFHPLPLYDHSQTLKTLASSNSIWLWNLGFCSLLTDFSFDINGVGVSKLAVINYLPCMMEQPHSCFKGAEVLLNLQPTSSVSIQYHPFFGPHDDLVLLELDEKLLSDVLYQRVTLRGQPDEDAVLCTKSKTYSVKFVGTSNSVFLIPPADYSTSHESGGENYKQQVATASVIKVAPGNMELVEVAPRLDKLKSILSENLYSSDEASMEMGDLYKWDDLINKVQASDDELKAGLQALSAVEIDGYWRIVDEKYMDVILRMLLHNSVLNDWSLDSLVEDKVVSVLESDGFPRKLVYHCLNVYGSRVEEEAIDGGVWRLDARRVCVHFARGILREGKRKMESFMEEWLRMIPEEMQPSFDMLEGEVLTEKLGVETWVRALSVSSLPSTPAERFSILFKERAKWEWKDLEPYIRDLNVPGLSSEALLLKYTRRSQPSIDAEPVFSAR
;
A
#
# COMPACT_ATOMS: atom_id res chain seq x y z
N MET A 1 5.02 -22.05 25.83
CA MET A 1 6.26 -21.29 26.08
C MET A 1 7.36 -21.86 25.21
N THR A 2 7.35 -21.52 23.91
CA THR A 2 8.46 -21.74 22.98
C THR A 2 8.30 -20.71 21.87
N ALA A 3 9.28 -19.83 21.72
CA ALA A 3 9.32 -18.74 20.74
C ALA A 3 9.74 -19.27 19.36
N PHE A 4 9.17 -18.74 18.29
CA PHE A 4 9.75 -18.84 16.95
C PHE A 4 10.07 -17.43 16.43
N LYS A 5 11.37 -17.15 16.38
CA LYS A 5 12.01 -16.06 15.62
C LYS A 5 12.20 -16.55 14.19
N ILE A 6 11.75 -15.78 13.21
CA ILE A 6 12.28 -15.83 11.84
C ILE A 6 12.50 -14.38 11.41
N PHE A 7 13.76 -13.97 11.31
CA PHE A 7 14.19 -12.73 10.66
C PHE A 7 15.16 -13.09 9.54
N SER A 8 14.95 -12.44 8.40
CA SER A 8 15.91 -12.01 7.36
C SER A 8 17.19 -12.84 7.17
N SER A 9 17.27 -13.60 6.09
CA SER A 9 18.52 -14.13 5.55
C SER A 9 18.69 -13.71 4.09
N ILE A 10 18.92 -12.41 3.86
CA ILE A 10 19.40 -11.91 2.56
C ILE A 10 20.65 -11.02 2.73
N ASP A 11 20.86 -10.34 3.86
CA ASP A 11 22.03 -9.45 4.02
C ASP A 11 23.31 -10.12 4.57
N PHE A 12 23.26 -11.39 4.98
CA PHE A 12 24.43 -12.05 5.62
C PHE A 12 25.40 -12.73 4.61
N TYR A 13 25.00 -12.90 3.34
CA TYR A 13 25.82 -13.60 2.34
C TYR A 13 26.72 -12.68 1.51
N VAL A 14 26.50 -11.36 1.53
CA VAL A 14 27.30 -10.40 0.77
C VAL A 14 28.60 -10.03 1.50
N ASP A 15 28.58 -9.96 2.84
CA ASP A 15 29.78 -9.65 3.64
C ASP A 15 30.76 -10.83 3.76
N GLN A 16 30.30 -12.07 3.60
CA GLN A 16 31.18 -13.25 3.65
C GLN A 16 31.97 -13.49 2.35
N MET A 17 31.50 -12.99 1.20
CA MET A 17 32.25 -13.09 -0.06
C MET A 17 33.39 -12.07 -0.17
N ILE A 18 33.28 -10.90 0.48
CA ILE A 18 34.32 -9.87 0.44
C ILE A 18 35.50 -10.23 1.38
N SER A 19 35.27 -11.07 2.39
CA SER A 19 36.30 -11.54 3.34
C SER A 19 37.21 -12.66 2.77
N SER A 20 36.82 -13.31 1.66
CA SER A 20 37.57 -14.43 1.06
C SER A 20 38.61 -14.02 0.00
N LEU A 21 38.65 -12.74 -0.38
CA LEU A 21 39.52 -12.21 -1.44
C LEU A 21 40.85 -11.61 -0.95
N MET A 22 41.16 -11.68 0.35
CA MET A 22 42.42 -11.18 0.91
C MET A 22 43.06 -12.23 1.83
N GLY A 23 44.02 -12.99 1.28
CA GLY A 23 44.86 -13.92 2.05
C GLY A 23 45.88 -13.20 2.96
N PRO A 24 46.44 -13.90 3.97
CA PRO A 24 47.02 -13.27 5.16
C PRO A 24 48.52 -12.97 5.01
N SER A 25 48.95 -11.84 5.57
CA SER A 25 50.36 -11.55 5.85
C SER A 25 50.56 -11.16 7.31
N ALA A 26 51.27 -12.05 8.01
CA ALA A 26 52.20 -11.87 9.14
C ALA A 26 52.10 -10.65 10.08
N THR A 27 52.12 -11.00 11.36
CA THR A 27 52.30 -10.20 12.57
C THR A 27 53.66 -9.49 12.66
N ALA A 28 53.70 -8.21 13.05
CA ALA A 28 54.76 -7.62 13.89
C ALA A 28 54.38 -6.22 14.45
N HIS A 29 54.88 -5.93 15.66
CA HIS A 29 54.58 -4.82 16.58
C HIS A 29 55.05 -3.40 16.18
N ARG A 30 54.21 -2.38 16.54
CA ARG A 30 54.46 -0.98 17.08
C ARG A 30 55.48 -0.03 16.37
N PRO A 31 55.51 1.29 16.69
CA PRO A 31 54.46 2.33 16.74
C PRO A 31 54.82 3.59 15.88
N TYR A 32 53.91 4.58 15.80
CA TYR A 32 54.01 5.92 15.16
C TYR A 32 55.36 6.68 15.29
N PRO A 33 55.76 7.57 14.34
CA PRO A 33 55.35 9.00 14.43
C PRO A 33 55.22 9.83 13.11
N THR A 34 54.30 10.81 13.18
CA THR A 34 54.25 12.20 12.64
C THR A 34 54.92 12.66 11.32
N ASN A 35 54.15 13.51 10.63
CA ASN A 35 54.48 14.59 9.68
C ASN A 35 54.69 14.21 8.20
N TRP A 36 53.90 14.83 7.31
CA TRP A 36 54.31 15.71 6.19
C TRP A 36 53.09 16.06 5.29
N VAL A 37 52.98 17.34 4.94
CA VAL A 37 52.04 18.00 3.99
C VAL A 37 52.88 19.06 3.26
N PRO A 38 52.58 19.60 2.06
CA PRO A 38 51.75 19.17 0.90
C PRO A 38 52.55 19.12 -0.43
N GLY A 39 51.93 18.63 -1.51
CA GLY A 39 52.42 18.80 -2.89
C GLY A 39 51.28 18.83 -3.91
N ILE A 40 51.01 20.02 -4.44
CA ILE A 40 50.10 20.36 -5.56
C ILE A 40 50.65 19.79 -6.88
N VAL A 41 49.80 19.27 -7.79
CA VAL A 41 49.72 19.63 -9.23
C VAL A 41 48.44 19.01 -9.87
N GLU A 42 47.54 19.93 -10.27
CA GLU A 42 46.67 19.99 -11.49
C GLU A 42 45.78 18.80 -11.90
N LYS A 43 44.45 18.95 -11.77
CA LYS A 43 43.48 19.46 -12.77
C LYS A 43 43.32 18.57 -14.03
N ALA A 44 42.22 17.81 -14.05
CA ALA A 44 41.50 17.51 -15.29
C ALA A 44 40.00 17.75 -15.05
N HIS A 45 39.47 18.69 -15.83
CA HIS A 45 38.08 19.12 -15.87
C HIS A 45 37.18 18.02 -16.45
N PHE A 46 36.03 17.76 -15.81
CA PHE A 46 34.88 17.16 -16.48
C PHE A 46 33.71 18.15 -16.43
N HIS A 47 33.35 18.68 -17.60
CA HIS A 47 32.09 19.38 -17.81
C HIS A 47 30.95 18.35 -18.00
N PRO A 48 29.75 18.58 -17.43
CA PRO A 48 28.59 17.72 -17.64
C PRO A 48 27.68 18.30 -18.73
N LEU A 49 27.29 17.49 -19.71
CA LEU A 49 26.24 17.79 -20.70
C LEU A 49 25.65 16.45 -21.23
N PRO A 50 24.39 16.40 -21.70
CA PRO A 50 23.23 16.20 -20.85
C PRO A 50 22.38 14.97 -21.28
N LEU A 51 21.39 14.65 -20.45
CA LEU A 51 20.27 13.76 -20.75
C LEU A 51 19.58 14.19 -22.06
N TYR A 52 19.40 13.24 -22.99
CA TYR A 52 18.38 13.38 -24.03
C TYR A 52 17.61 12.08 -24.25
N ASP A 53 16.30 12.32 -24.29
CA ASP A 53 15.15 11.47 -24.55
C ASP A 53 15.20 10.84 -25.94
N HIS A 54 14.83 9.56 -26.04
CA HIS A 54 14.50 8.91 -27.30
C HIS A 54 13.33 7.93 -27.14
N SER A 55 12.13 8.50 -27.03
CA SER A 55 11.02 7.97 -27.83
C SER A 55 11.29 8.23 -29.32
N GLN A 56 10.92 7.28 -30.19
CA GLN A 56 11.13 7.24 -31.64
C GLN A 56 12.53 6.82 -32.16
N THR A 57 12.79 5.52 -32.22
CA THR A 57 13.43 4.91 -33.42
C THR A 57 12.99 3.46 -33.62
N LEU A 58 11.67 3.24 -33.67
CA LEU A 58 11.08 2.00 -34.22
C LEU A 58 10.64 2.31 -35.65
N LYS A 59 11.55 2.12 -36.61
CA LYS A 59 11.30 1.73 -38.00
C LYS A 59 12.63 1.78 -38.77
N THR A 60 12.83 0.75 -39.58
CA THR A 60 13.86 0.63 -40.64
C THR A 60 15.25 0.19 -40.18
N LEU A 61 15.47 -1.13 -40.13
CA LEU A 61 16.61 -1.81 -40.77
C LEU A 61 16.49 -3.33 -40.59
N ALA A 62 15.53 -3.90 -41.31
CA ALA A 62 15.54 -5.29 -41.72
C ALA A 62 16.10 -5.33 -43.16
N SER A 63 17.43 -5.34 -43.31
CA SER A 63 18.11 -5.81 -44.52
C SER A 63 19.64 -5.65 -44.40
N SER A 64 20.33 -6.64 -43.86
CA SER A 64 21.62 -7.13 -44.40
C SER A 64 22.19 -8.21 -43.48
N ASN A 65 22.40 -9.40 -44.05
CA ASN A 65 23.22 -10.46 -43.49
C ASN A 65 24.69 -10.02 -43.51
N SER A 66 25.29 -9.72 -42.36
CA SER A 66 26.76 -9.69 -42.19
C SER A 66 27.16 -9.81 -40.72
N ILE A 67 27.77 -10.94 -40.37
CA ILE A 67 28.38 -11.24 -39.07
C ILE A 67 29.82 -10.72 -39.09
N TRP A 68 30.23 -9.97 -38.05
CA TRP A 68 31.64 -9.87 -37.65
C TRP A 68 31.74 -9.95 -36.13
N LEU A 69 32.42 -11.01 -35.66
CA LEU A 69 32.74 -11.33 -34.27
C LEU A 69 33.94 -10.50 -33.80
N TRP A 70 33.84 -9.89 -32.61
CA TRP A 70 34.99 -9.72 -31.71
C TRP A 70 34.68 -10.40 -30.39
N ASN A 71 35.60 -11.28 -30.02
CA ASN A 71 35.44 -12.37 -29.07
C ASN A 71 36.22 -12.01 -27.80
N LEU A 72 35.54 -11.85 -26.65
CA LEU A 72 36.15 -12.00 -25.33
C LEU A 72 35.18 -12.85 -24.51
N GLY A 73 35.59 -14.10 -24.32
CA GLY A 73 34.72 -15.23 -24.03
C GLY A 73 34.10 -15.27 -22.65
N PHE A 74 32.95 -15.94 -22.57
CA PHE A 74 32.60 -16.92 -21.56
C PHE A 74 31.55 -17.88 -22.15
N CYS A 75 31.74 -19.18 -21.97
CA CYS A 75 31.04 -20.28 -22.64
C CYS A 75 29.58 -20.48 -22.19
N SER A 76 28.67 -20.49 -23.18
CA SER A 76 27.55 -21.43 -23.48
C SER A 76 26.87 -22.16 -22.29
N LEU A 77 25.54 -22.12 -22.15
CA LEU A 77 24.56 -22.65 -23.12
C LEU A 77 23.24 -21.86 -23.09
N LEU A 78 22.94 -21.19 -24.21
CA LEU A 78 21.58 -20.82 -24.64
C LEU A 78 21.24 -21.81 -25.77
N THR A 79 20.11 -22.51 -25.68
CA THR A 79 19.52 -23.21 -26.83
C THR A 79 18.34 -22.41 -27.38
N ASP A 80 18.27 -22.40 -28.70
CA ASP A 80 17.45 -21.57 -29.58
C ASP A 80 15.95 -21.55 -29.28
N PHE A 81 15.32 -20.37 -29.42
CA PHE A 81 13.87 -20.23 -29.53
C PHE A 81 13.48 -20.04 -31.00
N SER A 82 12.75 -21.00 -31.56
CA SER A 82 11.97 -20.84 -32.79
C SER A 82 10.52 -20.51 -32.39
N PHE A 83 9.98 -19.42 -32.91
CA PHE A 83 8.56 -19.10 -32.78
C PHE A 83 7.75 -19.97 -33.75
N ASP A 84 6.71 -20.64 -33.24
CA ASP A 84 5.58 -21.04 -34.07
C ASP A 84 4.28 -20.62 -33.37
N ILE A 85 3.44 -19.93 -34.12
CA ILE A 85 2.18 -19.34 -33.67
C ILE A 85 1.10 -20.37 -33.96
N ASN A 86 0.57 -21.03 -32.93
CA ASN A 86 -0.80 -21.54 -32.92
C ASN A 86 -1.22 -21.83 -31.46
N GLY A 87 -2.30 -21.17 -31.03
CA GLY A 87 -2.69 -21.09 -29.64
C GLY A 87 -3.33 -22.37 -29.09
N VAL A 88 -3.12 -22.59 -27.79
CA VAL A 88 -4.11 -22.91 -26.75
C VAL A 88 -3.47 -22.47 -25.42
N GLY A 89 -4.25 -21.84 -24.54
CA GLY A 89 -3.77 -21.21 -23.30
C GLY A 89 -3.08 -22.17 -22.33
N VAL A 90 -1.96 -21.71 -21.77
CA VAL A 90 -1.26 -22.33 -20.64
C VAL A 90 -0.91 -21.21 -19.66
N SER A 91 -1.46 -21.30 -18.44
CA SER A 91 -1.10 -20.44 -17.32
C SER A 91 0.35 -20.71 -16.92
N LYS A 92 1.21 -19.69 -16.97
CA LYS A 92 2.64 -19.81 -16.63
C LYS A 92 2.83 -19.70 -15.11
N LEU A 93 3.39 -20.75 -14.49
CA LEU A 93 3.94 -20.71 -13.14
C LEU A 93 5.41 -20.26 -13.21
N ALA A 94 5.82 -19.30 -12.39
CA ALA A 94 7.22 -18.96 -12.16
C ALA A 94 7.70 -19.68 -10.89
N VAL A 95 8.74 -20.50 -10.98
CA VAL A 95 9.39 -21.17 -9.85
C VAL A 95 10.87 -20.81 -9.88
N ILE A 96 11.39 -20.22 -8.79
CA ILE A 96 12.81 -19.94 -8.58
C ILE A 96 13.33 -21.03 -7.66
N ASN A 97 14.24 -21.89 -8.14
CA ASN A 97 14.89 -22.91 -7.32
C ASN A 97 16.41 -22.71 -7.26
N TYR A 98 16.95 -22.75 -6.05
CA TYR A 98 18.37 -23.02 -5.76
C TYR A 98 18.47 -24.45 -5.23
N LEU A 99 19.38 -25.27 -5.77
CA LEU A 99 19.67 -26.61 -5.25
C LEU A 99 21.19 -26.89 -5.29
N PRO A 100 21.79 -27.44 -4.21
CA PRO A 100 23.18 -27.88 -4.18
C PRO A 100 23.32 -29.33 -4.67
N CYS A 101 24.43 -29.59 -5.36
CA CYS A 101 24.82 -30.88 -5.95
C CYS A 101 25.37 -31.87 -4.90
N MET A 102 25.05 -33.18 -5.00
CA MET A 102 26.00 -34.32 -4.80
C MET A 102 25.38 -35.72 -5.02
N MET A 103 26.10 -36.50 -5.84
CA MET A 103 26.28 -37.98 -6.00
C MET A 103 25.08 -38.95 -6.17
N GLU A 104 25.05 -39.60 -7.34
CA GLU A 104 24.04 -40.54 -7.84
C GLU A 104 24.25 -42.01 -7.44
N GLN A 105 23.14 -42.71 -7.16
CA GLN A 105 23.00 -44.17 -7.29
C GLN A 105 22.11 -44.49 -8.51
N PRO A 106 22.23 -45.68 -9.14
CA PRO A 106 21.60 -45.95 -10.43
C PRO A 106 20.10 -46.11 -10.25
N HIS A 107 19.32 -45.13 -10.70
CA HIS A 107 17.86 -45.16 -10.61
C HIS A 107 17.17 -45.23 -11.97
N SER A 108 16.01 -45.88 -11.95
CA SER A 108 15.01 -45.89 -13.02
C SER A 108 14.85 -44.51 -13.65
N CYS A 109 14.76 -44.45 -14.99
CA CYS A 109 14.47 -43.22 -15.73
C CYS A 109 13.21 -42.54 -15.16
N PHE A 110 13.40 -41.56 -14.29
CA PHE A 110 12.34 -40.74 -13.74
C PHE A 110 11.94 -39.76 -14.84
N LYS A 111 10.74 -39.93 -15.39
CA LYS A 111 10.15 -38.88 -16.20
C LYS A 111 9.31 -37.99 -15.28
N GLY A 112 9.43 -36.68 -15.43
CA GLY A 112 8.74 -35.71 -14.59
C GLY A 112 7.34 -35.40 -15.09
N ALA A 113 6.96 -34.13 -14.99
CA ALA A 113 5.66 -33.61 -15.44
C ALA A 113 5.38 -33.86 -16.93
N GLU A 114 6.41 -34.08 -17.76
CA GLU A 114 6.29 -34.25 -19.22
C GLU A 114 5.46 -35.48 -19.60
N VAL A 115 5.43 -36.51 -18.73
CA VAL A 115 4.58 -37.70 -18.91
C VAL A 115 3.10 -37.33 -18.96
N LEU A 116 2.73 -36.25 -18.28
CA LEU A 116 1.34 -35.85 -18.12
C LEU A 116 0.85 -34.91 -19.23
N LEU A 117 1.75 -34.22 -19.94
CA LEU A 117 1.38 -33.18 -20.92
C LEU A 117 0.62 -33.72 -22.14
N ASN A 118 0.80 -35.00 -22.48
CA ASN A 118 0.18 -35.65 -23.65
C ASN A 118 -0.74 -36.82 -23.30
N LEU A 119 -1.25 -36.86 -22.06
CA LEU A 119 -2.19 -37.88 -21.61
C LEU A 119 -3.45 -37.90 -22.48
N GLN A 120 -3.69 -39.02 -23.14
CA GLN A 120 -4.92 -39.21 -23.92
C GLN A 120 -6.10 -39.51 -22.98
N PRO A 121 -7.32 -39.08 -23.31
CA PRO A 121 -8.52 -39.52 -22.58
C PRO A 121 -8.53 -41.05 -22.48
N THR A 122 -8.86 -41.60 -21.30
CA THR A 122 -8.86 -43.05 -20.97
C THR A 122 -7.50 -43.74 -20.83
N SER A 123 -6.38 -43.03 -21.03
CA SER A 123 -5.05 -43.58 -20.70
C SER A 123 -4.78 -43.50 -19.19
N SER A 124 -3.98 -44.45 -18.68
CA SER A 124 -3.51 -44.47 -17.30
C SER A 124 -2.00 -44.28 -17.25
N VAL A 125 -1.54 -43.51 -16.26
CA VAL A 125 -0.12 -43.31 -15.96
C VAL A 125 0.15 -43.80 -14.56
N SER A 126 1.28 -44.50 -14.38
CA SER A 126 1.73 -44.90 -13.05
C SER A 126 2.26 -43.68 -12.30
N ILE A 127 1.92 -43.58 -11.03
CA ILE A 127 2.40 -42.53 -10.14
C ILE A 127 3.30 -43.17 -9.09
N GLN A 128 4.41 -42.53 -8.77
CA GLN A 128 5.29 -42.93 -7.67
C GLN A 128 5.70 -41.73 -6.83
N TYR A 129 6.04 -41.96 -5.57
CA TYR A 129 6.61 -40.90 -4.74
C TYR A 129 8.06 -40.62 -5.15
N HIS A 130 8.38 -39.34 -5.30
CA HIS A 130 9.74 -38.87 -5.52
C HIS A 130 10.62 -39.24 -4.31
N PRO A 131 11.94 -39.48 -4.46
CA PRO A 131 12.84 -39.67 -3.32
C PRO A 131 12.79 -38.53 -2.29
N PHE A 132 12.52 -37.31 -2.76
CA PHE A 132 12.29 -36.13 -1.93
C PHE A 132 10.82 -35.88 -1.61
N PHE A 133 9.95 -36.90 -1.69
CA PHE A 133 8.54 -36.73 -1.31
C PHE A 133 8.42 -36.36 0.17
N GLY A 134 7.61 -35.35 0.46
CA GLY A 134 7.47 -34.85 1.81
C GLY A 134 6.38 -33.78 1.94
N PRO A 135 6.27 -33.13 3.10
CA PRO A 135 5.30 -32.08 3.32
C PRO A 135 5.57 -30.84 2.44
N HIS A 136 6.85 -30.47 2.26
CA HIS A 136 7.28 -29.26 1.54
C HIS A 136 6.44 -28.06 1.96
N ASP A 137 6.41 -27.74 3.25
CA ASP A 137 5.58 -26.68 3.83
C ASP A 137 5.92 -25.27 3.27
N ASP A 138 7.08 -25.16 2.63
CA ASP A 138 7.57 -24.02 1.86
C ASP A 138 6.89 -23.86 0.49
N LEU A 139 6.30 -24.91 -0.07
CA LEU A 139 5.59 -24.88 -1.35
C LEU A 139 4.07 -24.76 -1.14
N VAL A 140 3.49 -23.65 -1.57
CA VAL A 140 2.06 -23.40 -1.47
C VAL A 140 1.49 -23.05 -2.84
N LEU A 141 0.31 -23.60 -3.15
CA LEU A 141 -0.42 -23.23 -4.36
C LEU A 141 -1.12 -21.91 -4.14
N LEU A 142 -0.94 -20.95 -5.04
CA LEU A 142 -1.65 -19.67 -5.03
C LEU A 142 -2.54 -19.59 -6.27
N GLU A 143 -3.84 -19.44 -6.05
CA GLU A 143 -4.79 -19.14 -7.10
C GLU A 143 -4.73 -17.65 -7.45
N LEU A 144 -4.51 -17.38 -8.74
CA LEU A 144 -4.30 -16.03 -9.25
C LEU A 144 -5.30 -15.71 -10.34
N ASP A 145 -6.06 -14.64 -10.11
CA ASP A 145 -6.82 -13.99 -11.17
C ASP A 145 -5.87 -13.45 -12.25
N GLU A 146 -6.33 -13.46 -13.51
CA GLU A 146 -5.56 -12.95 -14.66
C GLU A 146 -5.09 -11.50 -14.46
N LYS A 147 -5.88 -10.68 -13.76
CA LYS A 147 -5.54 -9.29 -13.43
C LYS A 147 -4.28 -9.17 -12.56
N LEU A 148 -3.99 -10.16 -11.71
CA LEU A 148 -2.84 -10.17 -10.81
C LEU A 148 -1.60 -10.82 -11.42
N LEU A 149 -1.76 -11.55 -12.53
CA LEU A 149 -0.69 -12.34 -13.13
C LEU A 149 0.54 -11.48 -13.46
N SER A 150 0.34 -10.29 -14.04
CA SER A 150 1.45 -9.40 -14.37
C SER A 150 2.18 -8.90 -13.12
N ASP A 151 1.46 -8.54 -12.06
CA ASP A 151 2.07 -8.04 -10.83
C ASP A 151 2.88 -9.12 -10.12
N VAL A 152 2.40 -10.36 -10.12
CA VAL A 152 3.15 -11.48 -9.54
C VAL A 152 4.36 -11.84 -10.39
N LEU A 153 4.23 -11.95 -11.72
CA LEU A 153 5.34 -12.31 -12.61
C LEU A 153 6.47 -11.29 -12.61
N TYR A 154 6.14 -9.99 -12.47
CA TYR A 154 7.13 -8.92 -12.37
C TYR A 154 7.52 -8.56 -10.93
N GLN A 155 7.17 -9.39 -9.94
CA GLN A 155 7.53 -9.19 -8.53
C GLN A 155 7.11 -7.82 -7.95
N ARG A 156 5.92 -7.35 -8.33
CA ARG A 156 5.32 -6.08 -7.89
C ARG A 156 4.26 -6.27 -6.81
N VAL A 157 4.37 -7.36 -6.05
CA VAL A 157 3.48 -7.70 -4.95
C VAL A 157 4.26 -7.83 -3.65
N THR A 158 3.64 -7.47 -2.54
CA THR A 158 4.23 -7.60 -1.20
C THR A 158 3.24 -8.28 -0.26
N LEU A 159 3.75 -9.12 0.65
CA LEU A 159 2.95 -9.65 1.75
C LEU A 159 3.12 -8.73 2.97
N ARG A 160 1.99 -8.34 3.58
CA ARG A 160 1.96 -7.45 4.76
C ARG A 160 1.08 -8.06 5.86
N GLY A 161 1.47 -7.83 7.10
CA GLY A 161 0.77 -8.33 8.29
C GLY A 161 1.76 -8.58 9.44
N GLN A 162 1.36 -8.19 10.65
CA GLN A 162 2.14 -8.51 11.85
C GLN A 162 1.92 -9.99 12.27
N PRO A 163 2.78 -10.57 13.12
CA PRO A 163 2.68 -11.98 13.51
C PRO A 163 1.36 -12.40 14.17
N ASP A 164 0.62 -11.43 14.71
CA ASP A 164 -0.69 -11.57 15.37
C ASP A 164 -1.88 -11.24 14.46
N GLU A 165 -1.63 -10.94 13.18
CA GLU A 165 -2.64 -10.55 12.20
C GLU A 165 -2.69 -11.53 11.01
N ASP A 166 -3.84 -11.59 10.33
CA ASP A 166 -3.94 -12.30 9.05
C ASP A 166 -3.03 -11.63 8.01
N ALA A 167 -2.37 -12.39 7.13
CA ALA A 167 -1.58 -11.81 6.06
C ALA A 167 -2.47 -11.25 4.93
N VAL A 168 -2.03 -10.14 4.33
CA VAL A 168 -2.59 -9.60 3.07
C VAL A 168 -1.52 -9.55 1.99
N LEU A 169 -1.95 -9.73 0.74
CA LEU A 169 -1.14 -9.49 -0.44
C LEU A 169 -1.50 -8.13 -1.01
N CYS A 170 -0.52 -7.26 -1.17
CA CYS A 170 -0.70 -5.93 -1.72
C CYS A 170 -0.03 -5.83 -3.09
N THR A 171 -0.76 -5.35 -4.08
CA THR A 171 -0.16 -4.74 -5.28
C THR A 171 0.23 -3.31 -4.95
N LYS A 172 0.63 -2.52 -5.96
CA LYS A 172 0.89 -1.08 -5.78
C LYS A 172 -0.33 -0.33 -5.24
N SER A 173 -1.53 -0.71 -5.66
CA SER A 173 -2.75 0.08 -5.44
C SER A 173 -3.91 -0.64 -4.76
N LYS A 174 -3.80 -1.95 -4.53
CA LYS A 174 -4.88 -2.78 -4.01
C LYS A 174 -4.41 -3.78 -2.97
N THR A 175 -5.29 -4.08 -2.02
CA THR A 175 -5.07 -5.07 -0.96
C THR A 175 -5.97 -6.29 -1.14
N TYR A 176 -5.40 -7.48 -0.97
CA TYR A 176 -6.07 -8.77 -1.10
C TYR A 176 -5.89 -9.58 0.19
N SER A 177 -6.97 -10.09 0.77
CA SER A 177 -6.87 -11.08 1.84
C SER A 177 -6.42 -12.42 1.26
N VAL A 178 -5.50 -13.08 1.97
CA VAL A 178 -5.01 -14.42 1.62
C VAL A 178 -5.75 -15.45 2.48
N LYS A 179 -6.43 -16.42 1.86
CA LYS A 179 -7.17 -17.45 2.59
C LYS A 179 -6.83 -18.84 2.07
N PHE A 180 -6.58 -19.77 2.98
CA PHE A 180 -6.39 -21.17 2.62
C PHE A 180 -7.75 -21.85 2.40
N VAL A 181 -7.90 -22.51 1.25
CA VAL A 181 -9.05 -23.34 0.91
C VAL A 181 -8.58 -24.76 0.70
N GLY A 182 -9.07 -25.67 1.56
CA GLY A 182 -8.77 -27.09 1.48
C GLY A 182 -9.56 -27.78 0.37
N THR A 183 -8.99 -28.85 -0.19
CA THR A 183 -9.66 -29.67 -1.21
C THR A 183 -9.76 -31.12 -0.75
N SER A 184 -10.86 -31.79 -1.11
CA SER A 184 -11.02 -33.23 -0.91
C SER A 184 -10.33 -34.06 -2.01
N ASN A 185 -9.92 -33.42 -3.11
CA ASN A 185 -9.20 -34.07 -4.20
C ASN A 185 -7.71 -34.15 -3.88
N SER A 186 -7.03 -35.19 -4.38
CA SER A 186 -5.57 -35.26 -4.31
C SER A 186 -4.96 -34.42 -5.43
N VAL A 187 -4.36 -33.29 -5.07
CA VAL A 187 -3.61 -32.44 -6.02
C VAL A 187 -2.13 -32.81 -5.90
N PHE A 188 -1.55 -33.35 -6.97
CA PHE A 188 -0.15 -33.77 -6.98
C PHE A 188 0.75 -32.72 -7.62
N LEU A 189 1.76 -32.26 -6.87
CA LEU A 189 2.87 -31.52 -7.43
C LEU A 189 3.91 -32.49 -7.98
N ILE A 190 4.21 -32.35 -9.26
CA ILE A 190 5.12 -33.22 -10.01
C ILE A 190 6.15 -32.30 -10.67
N PRO A 191 7.43 -32.37 -10.28
CA PRO A 191 8.46 -31.55 -10.90
C PRO A 191 8.71 -31.98 -12.36
N PRO A 192 9.27 -31.10 -13.20
CA PRO A 192 9.84 -31.48 -14.50
C PRO A 192 10.91 -32.56 -14.33
N ALA A 193 11.22 -33.29 -15.40
CA ALA A 193 12.32 -34.24 -15.38
C ALA A 193 13.65 -33.50 -15.15
N ASP A 194 14.49 -34.02 -14.26
CA ASP A 194 15.87 -33.54 -14.14
C ASP A 194 16.63 -33.88 -15.44
N TYR A 195 16.90 -32.87 -16.27
CA TYR A 195 17.65 -33.03 -17.52
C TYR A 195 19.13 -33.43 -17.30
N SER A 196 19.60 -33.46 -16.05
CA SER A 196 21.00 -33.74 -15.69
C SER A 196 21.43 -35.20 -15.88
N THR A 197 20.52 -36.15 -16.14
CA THR A 197 20.86 -37.56 -16.35
C THR A 197 20.83 -38.02 -17.82
N SER A 198 20.99 -37.11 -18.78
CA SER A 198 21.11 -37.46 -20.20
C SER A 198 22.57 -37.51 -20.68
N HIS A 199 23.42 -38.26 -19.98
CA HIS A 199 24.61 -38.83 -20.64
C HIS A 199 24.29 -40.24 -21.10
N GLU A 200 24.19 -40.35 -22.42
CA GLU A 200 23.98 -41.53 -23.23
C GLU A 200 24.77 -42.74 -22.69
N SER A 201 24.05 -43.72 -22.15
CA SER A 201 24.54 -45.09 -22.10
C SER A 201 23.72 -45.88 -23.11
N GLY A 202 24.27 -46.00 -24.32
CA GLY A 202 23.75 -46.88 -25.36
C GLY A 202 23.67 -48.30 -24.83
N GLY A 203 22.45 -48.79 -24.64
CA GLY A 203 22.16 -50.13 -24.17
C GLY A 203 20.78 -50.54 -24.66
N GLU A 204 20.76 -51.24 -25.78
CA GLU A 204 19.58 -51.85 -26.38
C GLU A 204 18.91 -52.80 -25.38
N ASN A 205 17.84 -52.34 -24.72
CA ASN A 205 16.86 -53.20 -24.06
C ASN A 205 15.53 -52.44 -23.99
N TYR A 206 14.74 -52.58 -25.06
CA TYR A 206 13.36 -52.12 -25.14
C TYR A 206 12.46 -52.96 -24.21
N LYS A 207 12.60 -52.79 -22.90
CA LYS A 207 11.43 -52.89 -22.02
C LYS A 207 10.71 -51.56 -22.14
N GLN A 208 9.49 -51.60 -22.63
CA GLN A 208 8.58 -50.46 -22.67
C GLN A 208 8.39 -49.96 -21.23
N GLN A 209 9.28 -49.09 -20.78
CA GLN A 209 9.22 -48.49 -19.45
C GLN A 209 7.95 -47.67 -19.43
N VAL A 210 6.99 -48.12 -18.62
CA VAL A 210 5.76 -47.39 -18.35
C VAL A 210 6.20 -46.01 -17.85
N ALA A 211 5.75 -44.97 -18.54
CA ALA A 211 6.07 -43.61 -18.15
C ALA A 211 5.44 -43.36 -16.78
N THR A 212 6.27 -43.15 -15.76
CA THR A 212 5.84 -42.98 -14.37
C THR A 212 6.05 -41.54 -13.97
N ALA A 213 4.99 -40.87 -13.49
CA ALA A 213 5.09 -39.52 -12.95
C ALA A 213 5.52 -39.57 -11.49
N SER A 214 6.50 -38.74 -11.11
CA SER A 214 7.06 -38.72 -9.76
C SER A 214 6.51 -37.55 -8.93
N VAL A 215 5.80 -37.85 -7.84
CA VAL A 215 5.12 -36.85 -7.01
C VAL A 215 6.03 -36.39 -5.88
N ILE A 216 6.22 -35.07 -5.75
CA ILE A 216 7.03 -34.48 -4.69
C ILE A 216 6.19 -34.02 -3.48
N LYS A 217 4.94 -33.61 -3.71
CA LYS A 217 3.99 -33.19 -2.66
C LYS A 217 2.55 -33.50 -3.07
N VAL A 218 1.72 -33.90 -2.10
CA VAL A 218 0.26 -33.85 -2.22
C VAL A 218 -0.20 -32.54 -1.59
N ALA A 219 -0.67 -31.60 -2.40
CA ALA A 219 -1.15 -30.30 -1.90
C ALA A 219 -2.53 -30.48 -1.26
N PRO A 220 -2.72 -30.08 0.01
CA PRO A 220 -4.01 -30.22 0.72
C PRO A 220 -5.03 -29.16 0.28
N GLY A 221 -4.63 -28.19 -0.51
CA GLY A 221 -5.41 -27.02 -0.89
C GLY A 221 -4.55 -25.93 -1.54
N ASN A 222 -5.16 -24.79 -1.74
CA ASN A 222 -4.57 -23.60 -2.33
C ASN A 222 -4.92 -22.35 -1.51
N MET A 223 -4.11 -21.32 -1.68
CA MET A 223 -4.38 -19.97 -1.19
C MET A 223 -5.20 -19.24 -2.24
N GLU A 224 -6.30 -18.64 -1.82
CA GLU A 224 -7.15 -17.77 -2.63
C GLU A 224 -6.93 -16.31 -2.24
N LEU A 225 -7.03 -15.43 -3.24
CA LEU A 225 -6.94 -13.98 -3.07
C LEU A 225 -8.31 -13.35 -3.26
N VAL A 226 -8.75 -12.58 -2.27
CA VAL A 226 -9.99 -11.80 -2.35
C VAL A 226 -9.67 -10.34 -2.11
N GLU A 227 -10.07 -9.46 -3.04
CA GLU A 227 -9.87 -8.02 -2.87
C GLU A 227 -10.63 -7.53 -1.63
N VAL A 228 -9.95 -6.77 -0.76
CA VAL A 228 -10.50 -6.26 0.50
C VAL A 228 -10.18 -4.79 0.67
N ALA A 229 -10.96 -4.10 1.50
CA ALA A 229 -10.66 -2.73 1.89
C ALA A 229 -9.37 -2.68 2.75
N PRO A 230 -8.56 -1.62 2.63
CA PRO A 230 -7.37 -1.43 3.44
C PRO A 230 -7.73 -1.20 4.91
N ARG A 231 -6.94 -1.73 5.85
CA ARG A 231 -7.19 -1.60 7.30
C ARG A 231 -6.57 -0.31 7.85
N LEU A 232 -7.12 0.84 7.45
CA LEU A 232 -6.58 2.16 7.79
C LEU A 232 -6.89 2.62 9.23
N ASP A 233 -7.77 1.94 9.97
CA ASP A 233 -8.02 2.26 11.38
C ASP A 233 -6.73 2.15 12.23
N LYS A 234 -5.86 1.18 11.91
CA LYS A 234 -4.55 1.02 12.56
C LYS A 234 -3.63 2.21 12.30
N LEU A 235 -3.61 2.72 11.06
CA LEU A 235 -2.85 3.93 10.70
C LEU A 235 -3.28 5.12 11.55
N LYS A 236 -4.60 5.32 11.69
CA LYS A 236 -5.15 6.37 12.53
C LYS A 236 -4.73 6.22 13.98
N SER A 237 -4.80 5.00 14.52
CA SER A 237 -4.42 4.70 15.91
C SER A 237 -2.96 5.08 16.18
N ILE A 238 -2.02 4.53 15.40
CA ILE A 238 -0.58 4.74 15.65
C ILE A 238 -0.16 6.21 15.46
N LEU A 239 -0.78 6.95 14.53
CA LEU A 239 -0.48 8.36 14.34
C LEU A 239 -1.13 9.28 15.38
N SER A 240 -2.21 8.82 16.03
CA SER A 240 -2.89 9.57 17.09
C SER A 240 -2.20 9.42 18.46
N GLU A 241 -1.29 8.44 18.62
CA GLU A 241 -0.52 8.24 19.85
C GLU A 241 0.46 9.39 20.12
N ASN A 242 1.00 10.01 19.06
CA ASN A 242 1.97 11.10 19.17
C ASN A 242 1.66 12.24 18.18
N LEU A 243 0.65 13.05 18.53
CA LEU A 243 0.28 14.24 17.77
C LEU A 243 1.40 15.30 17.82
N TYR A 244 1.58 16.03 16.72
CA TYR A 244 2.49 17.17 16.68
C TYR A 244 1.84 18.39 17.37
N SER A 245 2.52 18.98 18.35
CA SER A 245 2.06 20.16 19.10
C SER A 245 3.21 21.16 19.29
N SER A 246 2.92 22.40 19.67
CA SER A 246 3.94 23.44 19.88
C SER A 246 4.90 23.16 21.05
N ASP A 247 4.52 22.27 21.97
CA ASP A 247 5.17 22.10 23.28
C ASP A 247 6.10 20.86 23.35
N GLU A 248 6.65 20.42 22.20
CA GLU A 248 7.42 19.17 22.06
C GLU A 248 8.58 19.02 23.04
N ALA A 249 9.14 20.11 23.54
CA ALA A 249 10.25 20.12 24.49
C ALA A 249 9.91 19.49 25.87
N SER A 250 8.65 19.19 26.15
CA SER A 250 8.16 18.79 27.48
C SER A 250 7.53 17.39 27.55
N MET A 251 7.38 16.70 26.42
CA MET A 251 6.71 15.39 26.37
C MET A 251 7.71 14.26 26.12
N GLU A 252 7.52 13.12 26.79
CA GLU A 252 8.16 11.87 26.41
C GLU A 252 7.65 11.53 24.99
N MET A 253 8.51 11.68 23.98
CA MET A 253 8.13 11.37 22.60
C MET A 253 7.75 9.90 22.51
N GLY A 254 6.48 9.63 22.20
CA GLY A 254 6.03 8.32 21.77
C GLY A 254 6.68 7.91 20.44
N ASP A 255 6.42 6.68 20.01
CA ASP A 255 7.00 6.16 18.77
C ASP A 255 6.67 7.07 17.57
N LEU A 256 7.70 7.37 16.76
CA LEU A 256 7.58 8.11 15.51
C LEU A 256 7.77 7.14 14.34
N TYR A 257 7.00 7.34 13.27
CA TYR A 257 6.94 6.40 12.16
C TYR A 257 7.41 7.01 10.85
N LYS A 258 8.42 6.41 10.23
CA LYS A 258 8.79 6.67 8.84
C LYS A 258 7.86 5.92 7.89
N TRP A 259 7.96 6.24 6.61
CA TRP A 259 7.20 5.54 5.57
C TRP A 259 7.35 4.01 5.63
N ASP A 260 8.59 3.51 5.78
CA ASP A 260 8.86 2.07 5.86
C ASP A 260 8.24 1.42 7.12
N ASP A 261 8.19 2.15 8.24
CA ASP A 261 7.55 1.66 9.46
C ASP A 261 6.04 1.49 9.25
N LEU A 262 5.40 2.45 8.57
CA LEU A 262 3.97 2.40 8.25
C LEU A 262 3.64 1.24 7.30
N ILE A 263 4.44 1.05 6.25
CA ILE A 263 4.29 -0.09 5.32
C ILE A 263 4.31 -1.43 6.06
N ASN A 264 5.23 -1.59 7.01
CA ASN A 264 5.39 -2.84 7.73
C ASN A 264 4.28 -3.07 8.78
N LYS A 265 3.66 -2.00 9.28
CA LYS A 265 2.64 -2.09 10.34
C LYS A 265 1.21 -2.12 9.83
N VAL A 266 0.91 -1.50 8.70
CA VAL A 266 -0.47 -1.30 8.21
C VAL A 266 -0.78 -2.21 7.01
N GLN A 267 -1.91 -2.88 7.08
CA GLN A 267 -2.39 -3.80 6.03
C GLN A 267 -3.11 -3.03 4.92
N ALA A 268 -2.32 -2.35 4.09
CA ALA A 268 -2.78 -1.57 2.95
C ALA A 268 -1.71 -1.57 1.86
N SER A 269 -2.09 -1.38 0.60
CA SER A 269 -1.15 -1.07 -0.48
C SER A 269 -0.54 0.33 -0.30
N ASP A 270 0.50 0.63 -1.07
CA ASP A 270 1.18 1.92 -0.97
C ASP A 270 0.28 3.10 -1.33
N ASP A 271 -0.51 2.97 -2.41
CA ASP A 271 -1.41 4.05 -2.82
C ASP A 271 -2.58 4.20 -1.83
N GLU A 272 -3.09 3.10 -1.27
CA GLU A 272 -4.13 3.14 -0.22
C GLU A 272 -3.60 3.76 1.07
N LEU A 273 -2.36 3.46 1.46
CA LEU A 273 -1.71 4.03 2.63
C LEU A 273 -1.48 5.54 2.48
N LYS A 274 -1.02 5.98 1.30
CA LYS A 274 -0.90 7.42 0.97
C LYS A 274 -2.24 8.13 1.00
N ALA A 275 -3.28 7.54 0.42
CA ALA A 275 -4.63 8.08 0.47
C ALA A 275 -5.13 8.16 1.92
N GLY A 276 -4.83 7.16 2.75
CA GLY A 276 -5.11 7.17 4.19
C GLY A 276 -4.42 8.31 4.94
N LEU A 277 -3.13 8.53 4.68
CA LEU A 277 -2.38 9.65 5.26
C LEU A 277 -2.99 11.00 4.86
N GLN A 278 -3.35 11.17 3.59
CA GLN A 278 -4.02 12.37 3.11
C GLN A 278 -5.39 12.58 3.75
N ALA A 279 -6.20 11.51 3.88
CA ALA A 279 -7.52 11.57 4.52
C ALA A 279 -7.45 11.93 6.02
N LEU A 280 -6.35 11.55 6.69
CA LEU A 280 -6.07 11.93 8.07
C LEU A 280 -5.43 13.32 8.19
N SER A 281 -5.18 14.02 7.08
CA SER A 281 -4.38 15.23 7.05
C SER A 281 -3.02 15.02 7.75
N ALA A 282 -2.41 13.85 7.59
CA ALA A 282 -1.08 13.60 8.10
C ALA A 282 -0.03 14.29 7.23
N VAL A 283 1.06 14.73 7.85
CA VAL A 283 2.18 15.42 7.21
C VAL A 283 3.49 14.81 7.69
N GLU A 284 4.45 14.72 6.78
CA GLU A 284 5.80 14.32 7.14
C GLU A 284 6.51 15.52 7.79
N ILE A 285 7.06 15.37 8.99
CA ILE A 285 7.84 16.37 9.72
C ILE A 285 9.14 15.69 10.12
N ASP A 286 10.28 16.26 9.70
CA ASP A 286 11.63 15.73 9.97
C ASP A 286 11.82 14.23 9.64
N GLY A 287 11.16 13.76 8.56
CA GLY A 287 11.23 12.38 8.10
C GLY A 287 10.21 11.43 8.73
N TYR A 288 9.32 11.92 9.59
CA TYR A 288 8.32 11.13 10.29
C TYR A 288 6.90 11.61 9.96
N TRP A 289 5.98 10.68 9.72
CA TRP A 289 4.57 11.00 9.47
C TRP A 289 3.84 11.28 10.78
N ARG A 290 3.13 12.41 10.84
CA ARG A 290 2.42 12.86 12.05
C ARG A 290 1.10 13.53 11.69
N ILE A 291 0.15 13.44 12.62
CA ILE A 291 -1.05 14.27 12.61
C ILE A 291 -0.77 15.49 13.49
N VAL A 292 -1.07 16.69 12.99
CA VAL A 292 -0.92 17.92 13.78
C VAL A 292 -2.12 18.07 14.71
N ASP A 293 -1.87 18.43 15.98
CA ASP A 293 -2.93 18.69 16.95
C ASP A 293 -3.90 19.74 16.42
N GLU A 294 -5.20 19.42 16.47
CA GLU A 294 -6.27 20.28 15.96
C GLU A 294 -6.29 21.66 16.63
N LYS A 295 -5.88 21.77 17.91
CA LYS A 295 -5.73 23.06 18.58
C LYS A 295 -4.63 23.89 17.95
N TYR A 296 -3.52 23.26 17.56
CA TYR A 296 -2.42 23.99 16.94
C TYR A 296 -2.78 24.42 15.51
N MET A 297 -3.46 23.55 14.76
CA MET A 297 -4.04 23.92 13.46
C MET A 297 -5.06 25.06 13.56
N ASP A 298 -5.90 25.07 14.61
CA ASP A 298 -6.83 26.18 14.88
C ASP A 298 -6.11 27.51 15.08
N VAL A 299 -5.00 27.51 15.83
CA VAL A 299 -4.19 28.71 16.05
C VAL A 299 -3.58 29.22 14.73
N ILE A 300 -3.01 28.32 13.91
CA ILE A 300 -2.43 28.69 12.61
C ILE A 300 -3.51 29.26 11.68
N LEU A 301 -4.67 28.59 11.58
CA LEU A 301 -5.77 29.02 10.72
C LEU A 301 -6.32 30.39 11.16
N ARG A 302 -6.52 30.60 12.46
CA ARG A 302 -6.96 31.91 12.98
C ARG A 302 -5.95 33.01 12.68
N MET A 303 -4.65 32.72 12.81
CA MET A 303 -3.61 33.69 12.47
C MET A 303 -3.60 34.00 10.98
N LEU A 304 -3.78 32.99 10.12
CA LEU A 304 -3.91 33.18 8.68
C LEU A 304 -5.09 34.11 8.33
N LEU A 305 -6.26 33.84 8.91
CA LEU A 305 -7.46 34.66 8.67
C LEU A 305 -7.27 36.09 9.20
N HIS A 306 -6.67 36.25 10.38
CA HIS A 306 -6.36 37.56 10.95
C HIS A 306 -5.41 38.37 10.05
N ASN A 307 -4.31 37.74 9.60
CA ASN A 307 -3.35 38.38 8.71
C ASN A 307 -3.95 38.70 7.33
N SER A 308 -4.91 37.90 6.86
CA SER A 308 -5.62 38.19 5.61
C SER A 308 -6.38 39.51 5.71
N VAL A 309 -7.06 39.77 6.83
CA VAL A 309 -7.73 41.06 7.08
C VAL A 309 -6.72 42.20 7.20
N LEU A 310 -5.62 41.99 7.95
CA LEU A 310 -4.60 43.04 8.16
C LEU A 310 -3.89 43.47 6.87
N ASN A 311 -3.67 42.53 5.95
CA ASN A 311 -2.92 42.76 4.72
C ASN A 311 -3.82 42.90 3.48
N ASP A 312 -5.14 42.95 3.65
CA ASP A 312 -6.14 43.03 2.58
C ASP A 312 -5.98 41.90 1.53
N TRP A 313 -5.78 40.67 2.01
CA TRP A 313 -5.65 39.49 1.16
C TRP A 313 -7.01 38.87 0.86
N SER A 314 -7.21 38.49 -0.40
CA SER A 314 -8.35 37.67 -0.78
C SER A 314 -8.13 36.21 -0.38
N LEU A 315 -9.11 35.62 0.32
CA LEU A 315 -9.10 34.21 0.69
C LEU A 315 -9.18 33.27 -0.53
N ASP A 316 -9.58 33.79 -1.70
CA ASP A 316 -9.62 33.06 -2.96
C ASP A 316 -8.31 33.10 -3.76
N SER A 317 -7.38 33.97 -3.37
CA SER A 317 -6.11 34.23 -4.08
C SER A 317 -5.00 34.61 -3.11
N LEU A 318 -4.66 33.67 -2.23
CA LEU A 318 -3.57 33.78 -1.27
C LEU A 318 -2.24 33.44 -1.94
N VAL A 319 -1.35 34.43 -2.09
CA VAL A 319 0.00 34.22 -2.63
C VAL A 319 0.85 33.49 -1.60
N GLU A 320 1.30 32.29 -1.96
CA GLU A 320 1.97 31.34 -1.07
C GLU A 320 3.15 31.97 -0.31
N ASP A 321 4.10 32.56 -1.02
CA ASP A 321 5.30 33.15 -0.41
C ASP A 321 5.00 34.28 0.57
N LYS A 322 3.98 35.10 0.28
CA LYS A 322 3.56 36.20 1.16
C LYS A 322 2.97 35.64 2.45
N VAL A 323 2.04 34.69 2.32
CA VAL A 323 1.38 34.05 3.46
C VAL A 323 2.42 33.36 4.34
N VAL A 324 3.27 32.52 3.74
CA VAL A 324 4.25 31.74 4.49
C VAL A 324 5.27 32.65 5.17
N SER A 325 5.73 33.72 4.50
CA SER A 325 6.68 34.67 5.11
C SER A 325 6.09 35.42 6.30
N VAL A 326 4.81 35.79 6.27
CA VAL A 326 4.15 36.50 7.37
C VAL A 326 3.94 35.56 8.55
N LEU A 327 3.36 34.37 8.34
CA LEU A 327 3.15 33.40 9.43
C LEU A 327 4.46 32.85 10.00
N GLU A 328 5.53 32.77 9.21
CA GLU A 328 6.87 32.46 9.71
C GLU A 328 7.37 33.56 10.66
N SER A 329 7.08 34.83 10.36
CA SER A 329 7.40 35.95 11.25
C SER A 329 6.57 35.93 12.54
N ASP A 330 5.37 35.34 12.51
CA ASP A 330 4.54 35.08 13.70
C ASP A 330 5.01 33.86 14.51
N GLY A 331 6.06 33.16 14.06
CA GLY A 331 6.67 32.04 14.77
C GLY A 331 6.18 30.65 14.35
N PHE A 332 5.41 30.53 13.27
CA PHE A 332 4.95 29.24 12.76
C PHE A 332 5.97 28.63 11.77
N PRO A 333 6.39 27.36 11.93
CA PRO A 333 7.26 26.71 10.96
C PRO A 333 6.64 26.69 9.56
N ARG A 334 7.40 27.07 8.52
CA ARG A 334 6.93 27.12 7.12
C ARG A 334 6.15 25.86 6.71
N LYS A 335 6.67 24.68 7.06
CA LYS A 335 6.06 23.38 6.74
C LYS A 335 4.64 23.24 7.28
N LEU A 336 4.37 23.79 8.46
CA LEU A 336 3.04 23.76 9.08
C LEU A 336 2.10 24.81 8.51
N VAL A 337 2.64 25.95 8.06
CA VAL A 337 1.85 26.93 7.30
C VAL A 337 1.41 26.32 5.96
N TYR A 338 2.32 25.68 5.23
CA TYR A 338 1.99 24.92 4.01
C TYR A 338 0.96 23.83 4.28
N HIS A 339 1.14 23.10 5.38
CA HIS A 339 0.20 22.07 5.78
C HIS A 339 -1.19 22.66 6.06
N CYS A 340 -1.28 23.78 6.79
CA CYS A 340 -2.52 24.50 7.03
C CYS A 340 -3.22 24.93 5.74
N LEU A 341 -2.48 25.48 4.77
CA LEU A 341 -3.02 25.82 3.45
C LEU A 341 -3.55 24.59 2.71
N ASN A 342 -2.85 23.45 2.80
CA ASN A 342 -3.28 22.20 2.17
C ASN A 342 -4.50 21.57 2.85
N VAL A 343 -4.61 21.71 4.17
CA VAL A 343 -5.75 21.20 4.94
C VAL A 343 -7.00 22.03 4.67
N TYR A 344 -6.90 23.36 4.72
CA TYR A 344 -8.06 24.25 4.62
C TYR A 344 -8.25 24.91 3.26
N GLY A 345 -7.43 24.56 2.27
CA GLY A 345 -7.48 25.16 0.95
C GLY A 345 -7.05 24.20 -0.15
N SER A 346 -6.94 24.76 -1.34
CA SER A 346 -6.52 24.10 -2.56
C SER A 346 -5.60 25.03 -3.34
N ARG A 347 -4.56 24.45 -3.94
CA ARG A 347 -3.65 25.20 -4.79
C ARG A 347 -4.31 25.46 -6.14
N VAL A 348 -4.23 26.69 -6.61
CA VAL A 348 -4.69 27.10 -7.93
C VAL A 348 -3.49 27.04 -8.87
N GLU A 349 -3.57 26.16 -9.87
CA GLU A 349 -2.57 26.08 -10.93
C GLU A 349 -2.81 27.23 -11.93
N GLU A 350 -2.21 28.38 -11.66
CA GLU A 350 -2.12 29.48 -12.63
C GLU A 350 -0.69 29.56 -13.17
N GLU A 351 -0.54 29.38 -14.48
CA GLU A 351 0.76 29.39 -15.20
C GLU A 351 1.52 30.72 -15.07
N ALA A 352 0.90 31.78 -14.54
CA ALA A 352 1.42 33.14 -14.56
C ALA A 352 2.04 33.63 -13.24
N ILE A 353 1.94 32.88 -12.13
CA ILE A 353 2.41 33.35 -10.80
C ILE A 353 3.49 32.40 -10.27
N ASP A 354 4.73 32.89 -10.29
CA ASP A 354 5.86 32.22 -9.64
C ASP A 354 5.59 32.18 -8.11
N GLY A 355 5.76 31.01 -7.49
CA GLY A 355 5.43 30.78 -6.07
C GLY A 355 4.06 30.16 -5.78
N GLY A 356 3.11 30.14 -6.73
CA GLY A 356 1.81 29.48 -6.56
C GLY A 356 0.80 30.25 -5.70
N VAL A 357 -0.49 29.97 -5.95
CA VAL A 357 -1.62 30.66 -5.32
C VAL A 357 -2.54 29.65 -4.65
N TRP A 358 -3.10 30.01 -3.51
CA TRP A 358 -4.03 29.18 -2.74
C TRP A 358 -5.41 29.81 -2.66
N ARG A 359 -6.44 28.97 -2.72
CA ARG A 359 -7.82 29.30 -2.40
C ARG A 359 -8.25 28.54 -1.17
N LEU A 360 -8.72 29.23 -0.14
CA LEU A 360 -9.33 28.57 1.01
C LEU A 360 -10.64 27.91 0.63
N ASP A 361 -10.85 26.71 1.14
CA ASP A 361 -12.07 25.94 0.99
C ASP A 361 -13.05 26.33 2.11
N ALA A 362 -14.11 27.03 1.72
CA ALA A 362 -15.13 27.51 2.64
C ALA A 362 -15.72 26.36 3.48
N ARG A 363 -16.01 25.19 2.89
CA ARG A 363 -16.57 24.06 3.62
C ARG A 363 -15.60 23.58 4.71
N ARG A 364 -14.32 23.41 4.39
CA ARG A 364 -13.31 22.92 5.35
C ARG A 364 -13.10 23.88 6.51
N VAL A 365 -13.04 25.19 6.23
CA VAL A 365 -12.93 26.24 7.27
C VAL A 365 -14.19 26.28 8.14
N CYS A 366 -15.38 26.25 7.54
CA CYS A 366 -16.65 26.22 8.25
C CYS A 366 -16.78 24.99 9.16
N VAL A 367 -16.43 23.80 8.66
CA VAL A 367 -16.43 22.53 9.44
C VAL A 367 -15.46 22.61 10.61
N HIS A 368 -14.27 23.18 10.42
CA HIS A 368 -13.28 23.35 11.48
C HIS A 368 -13.83 24.15 12.67
N PHE A 369 -14.42 25.31 12.42
CA PHE A 369 -14.99 26.12 13.49
C PHE A 369 -16.23 25.48 14.14
N ALA A 370 -17.05 24.77 13.36
CA ALA A 370 -18.17 24.00 13.91
C ALA A 370 -17.69 22.91 14.89
N ARG A 371 -16.64 22.16 14.52
CA ARG A 371 -16.02 21.14 15.40
C ARG A 371 -15.47 21.77 16.68
N GLY A 372 -14.84 22.94 16.57
CA GLY A 372 -14.36 23.71 17.73
C GLY A 372 -15.47 24.04 18.73
N ILE A 373 -16.60 24.56 18.27
CA ILE A 373 -17.75 24.92 19.12
C ILE A 373 -18.39 23.68 19.75
N LEU A 374 -18.56 22.61 18.97
CA LEU A 374 -19.23 21.38 19.43
C LEU A 374 -18.34 20.47 20.29
N ARG A 375 -17.05 20.80 20.44
CA ARG A 375 -16.11 20.07 21.30
C ARG A 375 -16.53 20.10 22.77
N GLU A 376 -17.19 21.19 23.19
CA GLU A 376 -17.71 21.35 24.56
C GLU A 376 -19.02 20.58 24.82
N GLY A 377 -19.55 19.90 23.80
CA GLY A 377 -20.76 19.09 23.89
C GLY A 377 -21.90 19.62 23.02
N LYS A 378 -23.11 19.07 23.24
CA LYS A 378 -24.29 19.43 22.45
C LYS A 378 -24.76 20.86 22.72
N ARG A 379 -25.22 21.55 21.67
CA ARG A 379 -25.69 22.94 21.71
C ARG A 379 -27.12 23.03 21.15
N LYS A 380 -27.87 24.07 21.55
CA LYS A 380 -29.13 24.41 20.87
C LYS A 380 -28.81 24.95 19.47
N MET A 381 -29.61 24.59 18.47
CA MET A 381 -29.38 24.99 17.07
C MET A 381 -29.19 26.50 16.92
N GLU A 382 -30.09 27.31 17.48
CA GLU A 382 -30.05 28.77 17.35
C GLU A 382 -28.76 29.36 17.91
N SER A 383 -28.39 28.98 19.13
CA SER A 383 -27.16 29.43 19.80
C SER A 383 -25.90 28.93 19.07
N PHE A 384 -25.93 27.71 18.54
CA PHE A 384 -24.84 27.17 17.72
C PHE A 384 -24.65 28.00 16.45
N MET A 385 -25.73 28.26 15.71
CA MET A 385 -25.67 29.03 14.47
C MET A 385 -25.17 30.46 14.70
N GLU A 386 -25.64 31.12 15.75
CA GLU A 386 -25.19 32.48 16.10
C GLU A 386 -23.68 32.52 16.43
N GLU A 387 -23.20 31.58 17.27
CA GLU A 387 -21.78 31.50 17.61
C GLU A 387 -20.93 31.11 16.39
N TRP A 388 -21.40 30.16 15.58
CA TRP A 388 -20.70 29.68 14.40
C TRP A 388 -20.56 30.76 13.33
N LEU A 389 -21.63 31.51 13.03
CA LEU A 389 -21.60 32.63 12.09
C LEU A 389 -20.61 33.72 12.51
N ARG A 390 -20.45 33.97 13.81
CA ARG A 390 -19.50 34.96 14.34
C ARG A 390 -18.04 34.57 14.15
N MET A 391 -17.75 33.27 14.02
CA MET A 391 -16.39 32.73 13.95
C MET A 391 -15.87 32.60 12.52
N ILE A 392 -16.74 32.73 11.53
CA ILE A 392 -16.44 32.53 10.11
C ILE A 392 -16.20 33.89 9.45
N PRO A 393 -15.20 34.02 8.57
CA PRO A 393 -14.97 35.25 7.80
C PRO A 393 -16.19 35.66 6.97
N GLU A 394 -16.46 36.96 6.83
CA GLU A 394 -17.63 37.47 6.10
C GLU A 394 -17.61 37.09 4.60
N GLU A 395 -16.43 36.86 4.03
CA GLU A 395 -16.25 36.42 2.65
C GLU A 395 -16.83 35.02 2.40
N MET A 396 -16.99 34.21 3.46
CA MET A 396 -17.54 32.86 3.38
C MET A 396 -19.05 32.88 3.68
N GLN A 397 -19.82 32.13 2.90
CA GLN A 397 -21.28 31.98 3.08
C GLN A 397 -21.57 30.61 3.72
N PRO A 398 -21.56 30.49 5.05
CA PRO A 398 -21.81 29.22 5.73
C PRO A 398 -23.25 28.76 5.55
N SER A 399 -23.43 27.49 5.22
CA SER A 399 -24.73 26.82 5.24
C SER A 399 -24.65 25.57 6.11
N PHE A 400 -25.74 25.23 6.79
CA PHE A 400 -25.77 24.04 7.65
C PHE A 400 -25.48 22.74 6.87
N ASP A 401 -25.83 22.69 5.59
CA ASP A 401 -25.54 21.57 4.68
C ASP A 401 -24.04 21.30 4.53
N MET A 402 -23.18 22.31 4.75
CA MET A 402 -21.72 22.11 4.76
C MET A 402 -21.26 21.15 5.87
N LEU A 403 -22.06 20.98 6.93
CA LEU A 403 -21.79 20.13 8.08
C LEU A 403 -22.32 18.69 7.92
N GLU A 404 -22.78 18.31 6.74
CA GLU A 404 -23.12 16.92 6.42
C GLU A 404 -21.97 15.97 6.76
N GLY A 405 -22.28 14.91 7.50
CA GLY A 405 -21.30 13.93 7.99
C GLY A 405 -20.45 14.41 9.18
N GLU A 406 -20.68 15.60 9.71
CA GLU A 406 -19.91 16.18 10.83
C GLU A 406 -20.76 16.40 12.08
N VAL A 407 -22.08 16.48 11.92
CA VAL A 407 -23.01 16.77 13.01
C VAL A 407 -24.26 15.92 12.97
N LEU A 408 -24.83 15.67 14.15
CA LEU A 408 -26.17 15.11 14.29
C LEU A 408 -27.12 16.09 14.94
N THR A 409 -28.35 16.08 14.44
CA THR A 409 -29.48 16.82 14.98
C THR A 409 -30.37 15.91 15.84
N GLU A 410 -30.88 16.45 16.95
CA GLU A 410 -31.82 15.76 17.83
C GLU A 410 -32.97 16.70 18.14
N LYS A 411 -34.22 16.23 17.97
CA LYS A 411 -35.41 17.00 18.34
C LYS A 411 -35.83 16.62 19.75
N LEU A 412 -35.80 17.59 20.66
CA LEU A 412 -36.24 17.45 22.06
C LEU A 412 -37.44 18.38 22.27
N GLY A 413 -38.65 17.84 22.05
CA GLY A 413 -39.88 18.63 22.02
C GLY A 413 -39.90 19.57 20.82
N VAL A 414 -39.93 20.87 21.07
CA VAL A 414 -39.88 21.92 20.04
C VAL A 414 -38.44 22.38 19.73
N GLU A 415 -37.47 22.04 20.58
CA GLU A 415 -36.08 22.46 20.39
C GLU A 415 -35.32 21.47 19.49
N THR A 416 -34.46 22.01 18.63
CA THR A 416 -33.48 21.22 17.88
C THR A 416 -32.10 21.44 18.49
N TRP A 417 -31.43 20.33 18.82
CA TRP A 417 -30.09 20.28 19.36
C TRP A 417 -29.12 19.73 18.33
N VAL A 418 -27.89 20.22 18.35
CA VAL A 418 -26.80 19.80 17.47
C VAL A 418 -25.66 19.26 18.31
N ARG A 419 -25.04 18.17 17.86
CA ARG A 419 -23.84 17.60 18.47
C ARG A 419 -22.88 17.10 17.41
N ALA A 420 -21.60 17.03 17.75
CA ALA A 420 -20.59 16.47 16.86
C ALA A 420 -20.80 14.95 16.66
N LEU A 421 -20.69 14.52 15.42
CA LEU A 421 -20.41 13.13 15.03
C LEU A 421 -19.71 13.22 13.67
N SER A 422 -18.41 12.97 13.62
CA SER A 422 -17.65 13.09 12.39
C SER A 422 -17.49 11.74 11.69
N VAL A 423 -17.65 11.69 10.37
CA VAL A 423 -17.29 10.51 9.55
C VAL A 423 -15.87 10.06 9.86
N SER A 424 -14.94 11.01 9.99
CA SER A 424 -13.53 10.73 10.28
C SER A 424 -13.33 10.01 11.63
N SER A 425 -14.28 10.11 12.56
CA SER A 425 -14.23 9.44 13.87
C SER A 425 -14.79 8.02 13.84
N LEU A 426 -15.50 7.63 12.77
CA LEU A 426 -16.12 6.33 12.64
C LEU A 426 -15.14 5.26 12.14
N PRO A 427 -15.31 3.99 12.55
CA PRO A 427 -14.49 2.88 12.05
C PRO A 427 -14.57 2.72 10.53
N SER A 428 -13.50 2.27 9.89
CA SER A 428 -13.50 1.93 8.46
C SER A 428 -14.27 0.65 8.14
N THR A 429 -14.42 -0.25 9.13
CA THR A 429 -15.16 -1.51 8.96
C THR A 429 -16.67 -1.27 8.92
N PRO A 430 -17.39 -1.69 7.86
CA PRO A 430 -18.83 -1.47 7.74
C PRO A 430 -19.64 -1.96 8.95
N ALA A 431 -19.39 -3.18 9.42
CA ALA A 431 -20.16 -3.79 10.50
C ALA A 431 -20.10 -2.95 11.80
N GLU A 432 -18.90 -2.51 12.17
CA GLU A 432 -18.67 -1.69 13.35
C GLU A 432 -19.24 -0.28 13.18
N ARG A 433 -19.06 0.31 12.00
CA ARG A 433 -19.62 1.63 11.68
C ARG A 433 -21.14 1.65 11.81
N PHE A 434 -21.84 0.71 11.17
CA PHE A 434 -23.31 0.62 11.31
C PHE A 434 -23.73 0.37 12.75
N SER A 435 -22.98 -0.44 13.50
CA SER A 435 -23.25 -0.66 14.92
C SER A 435 -23.21 0.64 15.73
N ILE A 436 -22.20 1.49 15.51
CA ILE A 436 -22.10 2.79 16.17
C ILE A 436 -23.22 3.72 15.70
N LEU A 437 -23.45 3.85 14.40
CA LEU A 437 -24.50 4.72 13.86
C LEU A 437 -25.89 4.39 14.43
N PHE A 438 -26.22 3.10 14.57
CA PHE A 438 -27.51 2.69 15.13
C PHE A 438 -27.60 2.81 16.66
N LYS A 439 -26.46 2.87 17.38
CA LYS A 439 -26.42 3.28 18.79
C LYS A 439 -26.67 4.77 18.93
N GLU A 440 -26.10 5.58 18.04
CA GLU A 440 -26.26 7.03 18.03
C GLU A 440 -27.69 7.47 17.69
N ARG A 441 -28.35 6.75 16.76
CA ARG A 441 -29.74 6.98 16.37
C ARG A 441 -30.35 5.67 15.87
N ALA A 442 -31.48 5.25 16.45
CA ALA A 442 -32.07 3.94 16.16
C ALA A 442 -32.67 3.79 14.74
N LYS A 443 -33.11 4.91 14.16
CA LYS A 443 -33.77 4.98 12.85
C LYS A 443 -33.23 6.15 12.05
N TRP A 444 -32.86 5.89 10.80
CA TRP A 444 -32.26 6.89 9.92
C TRP A 444 -33.05 7.00 8.63
N GLU A 445 -33.25 8.23 8.16
CA GLU A 445 -33.65 8.51 6.78
C GLU A 445 -32.41 8.44 5.88
N TRP A 446 -32.61 8.20 4.59
CA TRP A 446 -31.49 8.08 3.64
C TRP A 446 -30.60 9.33 3.63
N LYS A 447 -31.20 10.52 3.57
CA LYS A 447 -30.49 11.80 3.53
C LYS A 447 -29.59 12.04 4.74
N ASP A 448 -29.96 11.48 5.90
CA ASP A 448 -29.18 11.62 7.13
C ASP A 448 -28.11 10.53 7.25
N LEU A 449 -28.35 9.34 6.68
CA LEU A 449 -27.44 8.19 6.77
C LEU A 449 -26.32 8.23 5.73
N GLU A 450 -26.65 8.60 4.49
CA GLU A 450 -25.73 8.58 3.34
C GLU A 450 -24.39 9.28 3.64
N PRO A 451 -24.36 10.48 4.26
CA PRO A 451 -23.11 11.18 4.52
C PRO A 451 -22.11 10.38 5.37
N TYR A 452 -22.60 9.49 6.24
CA TYR A 452 -21.78 8.71 7.17
C TYR A 452 -21.27 7.38 6.61
N ILE A 453 -21.78 6.96 5.45
CA ILE A 453 -21.45 5.65 4.85
C ILE A 453 -20.95 5.75 3.42
N ARG A 454 -20.99 6.93 2.80
CA ARG A 454 -20.59 7.13 1.40
C ARG A 454 -19.11 6.83 1.11
N ASP A 455 -18.25 6.96 2.11
CA ASP A 455 -16.82 6.63 2.06
C ASP A 455 -16.53 5.14 2.31
N LEU A 456 -17.53 4.35 2.74
CA LEU A 456 -17.37 2.91 2.86
C LEU A 456 -17.26 2.27 1.48
N ASN A 457 -16.03 1.99 1.06
CA ASN A 457 -15.75 1.25 -0.16
C ASN A 457 -15.35 -0.19 0.18
N VAL A 458 -16.25 -1.13 -0.10
CA VAL A 458 -15.96 -2.57 0.00
C VAL A 458 -15.86 -3.11 -1.43
N PRO A 459 -14.68 -3.59 -1.86
CA PRO A 459 -14.51 -4.15 -3.19
C PRO A 459 -15.57 -5.21 -3.51
N GLY A 460 -16.22 -5.07 -4.67
CA GLY A 460 -17.26 -5.99 -5.14
C GLY A 460 -18.65 -5.82 -4.50
N LEU A 461 -18.86 -4.82 -3.65
CA LEU A 461 -20.15 -4.56 -3.01
C LEU A 461 -20.67 -3.15 -3.33
N SER A 462 -21.87 -3.04 -3.90
CA SER A 462 -22.53 -1.75 -4.11
C SER A 462 -23.03 -1.17 -2.78
N SER A 463 -23.24 0.15 -2.72
CA SER A 463 -23.84 0.83 -1.57
C SER A 463 -25.19 0.23 -1.18
N GLU A 464 -26.03 -0.11 -2.16
CA GLU A 464 -27.31 -0.79 -1.94
C GLU A 464 -27.15 -2.17 -1.32
N ALA A 465 -26.21 -2.98 -1.81
CA ALA A 465 -25.94 -4.31 -1.26
C ALA A 465 -25.38 -4.21 0.16
N LEU A 466 -24.59 -3.17 0.45
CA LEU A 466 -24.05 -2.85 1.75
C LEU A 466 -25.18 -2.49 2.74
N LEU A 467 -26.12 -1.63 2.34
CA LEU A 467 -27.33 -1.33 3.11
C LEU A 467 -28.18 -2.58 3.35
N LEU A 468 -28.44 -3.38 2.32
CA LEU A 468 -29.20 -4.62 2.45
C LEU A 468 -28.56 -5.56 3.47
N LYS A 469 -27.23 -5.66 3.49
CA LYS A 469 -26.49 -6.54 4.39
C LYS A 469 -26.52 -6.08 5.85
N TYR A 470 -26.40 -4.78 6.12
CA TYR A 470 -26.22 -4.25 7.48
C TYR A 470 -27.45 -3.55 8.08
N THR A 471 -28.51 -3.34 7.31
CA THR A 471 -29.70 -2.60 7.75
C THR A 471 -30.99 -3.38 7.48
N ARG A 472 -32.07 -3.01 8.18
CA ARG A 472 -33.46 -3.30 7.80
C ARG A 472 -34.06 -2.03 7.18
N ARG A 473 -34.50 -2.13 5.93
CA ARG A 473 -35.26 -1.07 5.25
C ARG A 473 -36.75 -1.24 5.57
N SER A 474 -37.38 -0.17 6.03
CA SER A 474 -38.82 -0.08 6.24
C SER A 474 -39.35 1.14 5.50
N GLN A 475 -40.50 1.02 4.85
CA GLN A 475 -41.12 2.11 4.12
C GLN A 475 -42.64 2.04 4.36
N PRO A 476 -43.22 2.94 5.18
CA PRO A 476 -44.62 2.84 5.61
C PRO A 476 -45.64 2.97 4.46
N SER A 477 -45.33 3.77 3.45
CA SER A 477 -46.12 3.96 2.23
C SER A 477 -45.17 4.21 1.05
N ILE A 478 -45.64 3.99 -0.19
CA ILE A 478 -44.84 4.21 -1.41
C ILE A 478 -44.24 5.63 -1.47
N ASP A 479 -44.97 6.62 -0.96
CA ASP A 479 -44.57 8.03 -1.00
C ASP A 479 -43.73 8.46 0.22
N ALA A 480 -43.63 7.64 1.26
CA ALA A 480 -42.82 7.94 2.44
C ALA A 480 -41.34 7.66 2.19
N GLU A 481 -40.45 8.50 2.74
CA GLU A 481 -39.01 8.24 2.69
C GLU A 481 -38.67 6.90 3.37
N PRO A 482 -37.76 6.10 2.78
CA PRO A 482 -37.33 4.85 3.39
C PRO A 482 -36.54 5.12 4.68
N VAL A 483 -36.86 4.34 5.71
CA VAL A 483 -36.21 4.40 7.02
C VAL A 483 -35.38 3.13 7.22
N PHE A 484 -34.14 3.31 7.64
CA PHE A 484 -33.17 2.26 7.93
C PHE A 484 -32.99 2.10 9.44
N SER A 485 -33.00 0.86 9.91
CA SER A 485 -32.72 0.49 11.29
C SER A 485 -31.70 -0.64 11.39
N ALA A 486 -31.18 -0.88 12.60
CA ALA A 486 -30.35 -2.05 12.88
C ALA A 486 -31.05 -3.36 12.47
N ARG A 487 -30.22 -4.34 12.12
CA ARG A 487 -30.65 -5.65 11.65
C ARG A 487 -31.02 -6.61 12.76
#